data_AF-A0A7C7YD21-F1
#
_entry.id   AF-A0A7C7YD21-F1
#
_cell.length_a   1.000
_cell.length_b   1.000
_cell.length_c   1.000
_cell.angle_alpha   90.00
_cell.angle_beta   90.00
_cell.angle_gamma   90.00
#
_symmetry.space_group_name_H-M   'P 1'
#
loop_
_entity.id
_entity.type
_entity.pdbx_description
1 polymer ?
#
loop_
_entity_poly.entity_id
_entity_poly.type
_entity_poly.pdbx_seq_one_letter_code
_entity_poly.pdbx_strand_id
1 'polypeptide(L)'
;MAADELIFDPGVLRPQPICEFQGFRAADRHGGRSVLPWRAAWLEATAGGVDARASAPSPDEGRFGQALVHMQKSRPATWRDLGHAWALLEPGGRLLLCGGNDLGVTSAVKRLARELEQTPRVLANRRHARIVAF
;
A
#
# COMPACT_ATOMS: atom_id res chain seq x y z
N MET A 1 -13.52 8.42 -5.63
CA MET A 1 -12.33 8.93 -6.37
C MET A 1 -11.52 9.80 -5.43
N ALA A 2 -10.64 9.23 -4.59
CA ALA A 2 -10.18 9.95 -3.40
C ALA A 2 -8.68 9.83 -3.10
N ALA A 3 -8.03 8.67 -3.27
CA ALA A 3 -6.61 8.49 -2.90
C ALA A 3 -5.78 7.80 -3.99
N ASP A 4 -6.38 6.89 -4.76
CA ASP A 4 -5.70 6.08 -5.78
C ASP A 4 -5.04 6.89 -6.90
N GLU A 5 -5.58 8.05 -7.26
CA GLU A 5 -4.93 8.92 -8.26
C GLU A 5 -3.63 9.54 -7.74
N LEU A 6 -3.49 9.71 -6.42
CA LEU A 6 -2.30 10.31 -5.81
C LEU A 6 -1.09 9.39 -5.91
N ILE A 7 -1.30 8.07 -6.07
CA ILE A 7 -0.19 7.10 -6.14
C ILE A 7 0.69 7.36 -7.37
N PHE A 8 0.16 8.04 -8.37
CA PHE A 8 0.88 8.38 -9.60
C PHE A 8 1.46 9.80 -9.61
N ASP A 9 1.35 10.56 -8.51
CA ASP A 9 2.03 11.85 -8.41
C ASP A 9 3.56 11.63 -8.45
N PRO A 10 4.31 12.49 -9.17
CA PRO A 10 5.76 12.35 -9.27
C PRO A 10 6.45 12.23 -7.91
N GLY A 11 7.30 11.21 -7.76
CA GLY A 11 8.07 10.97 -6.53
C GLY A 11 7.35 10.17 -5.44
N VAL A 12 6.07 9.80 -5.65
CA VAL A 12 5.35 8.92 -4.73
C VAL A 12 5.87 7.48 -4.82
N LEU A 13 5.73 6.85 -5.98
CA LEU A 13 6.21 5.50 -6.25
C LEU A 13 7.64 5.53 -6.83
N ARG A 14 8.46 4.57 -6.42
CA ARG A 14 9.75 4.29 -7.07
C ARG A 14 9.49 3.44 -8.35
N PRO A 15 10.32 3.54 -9.40
CA PRO A 15 10.17 2.73 -10.62
C PRO A 15 10.69 1.30 -10.42
N GLN A 16 10.06 0.55 -9.51
CA GLN A 16 10.45 -0.82 -9.14
C GLN A 16 9.21 -1.63 -8.76
N PRO A 17 9.27 -2.97 -8.77
CA PRO A 17 8.15 -3.81 -8.36
C PRO A 17 7.62 -3.45 -6.97
N ILE A 18 6.29 -3.55 -6.81
CA ILE A 18 5.59 -3.18 -5.57
C ILE A 18 4.70 -4.31 -5.06
N CYS A 19 4.61 -4.47 -3.75
CA CYS A 19 3.53 -5.23 -3.13
C CYS A 19 2.40 -4.27 -2.74
N GLU A 20 1.24 -4.38 -3.39
CA GLU A 20 0.10 -3.49 -3.17
C GLU A 20 -1.04 -4.23 -2.44
N PHE A 21 -1.53 -3.67 -1.34
CA PHE A 21 -2.62 -4.23 -0.55
C PHE A 21 -3.91 -3.46 -0.77
N GLN A 22 -5.00 -4.17 -1.07
CA GLN A 22 -6.34 -3.62 -1.30
C GLN A 22 -6.47 -2.72 -2.55
N GLY A 23 -5.47 -2.76 -3.44
CA GLY A 23 -5.46 -2.09 -4.74
C GLY A 23 -4.55 -2.83 -5.70
N PHE A 24 -4.62 -2.50 -6.98
CA PHE A 24 -3.75 -3.11 -8.01
C PHE A 24 -3.18 -2.14 -9.04
N ARG A 25 -3.50 -0.85 -8.93
CA ARG A 25 -3.11 0.15 -9.94
C ARG A 25 -1.61 0.44 -9.90
N ALA A 26 -0.97 0.35 -8.74
CA ALA A 26 0.47 0.52 -8.62
C ALA A 26 1.22 -0.70 -9.15
N ALA A 27 0.76 -1.91 -8.82
CA ALA A 27 1.35 -3.16 -9.31
C ALA A 27 1.17 -3.34 -10.83
N ASP A 28 0.02 -2.94 -11.38
CA ASP A 28 -0.24 -2.89 -12.82
C ASP A 28 0.79 -2.00 -13.55
N ARG A 29 1.08 -0.82 -13.01
CA ARG A 29 1.99 0.15 -13.63
C ARG A 29 3.48 -0.18 -13.46
N HIS A 30 3.88 -0.68 -12.29
CA HIS A 30 5.29 -0.84 -11.93
C HIS A 30 5.73 -2.30 -11.84
N GLY A 31 4.84 -3.24 -12.15
CA GLY A 31 5.02 -4.66 -11.87
C GLY A 31 4.96 -4.97 -10.36
N GLY A 32 5.09 -6.24 -10.04
CA GLY A 32 5.00 -6.74 -8.67
C GLY A 32 3.71 -7.49 -8.43
N ARG A 33 3.14 -7.35 -7.23
CA ARG A 33 2.03 -8.20 -6.77
C ARG A 33 0.97 -7.40 -6.04
N SER A 34 -0.29 -7.76 -6.26
CA SER A 34 -1.43 -7.22 -5.53
C SER A 34 -2.05 -8.25 -4.60
N VAL A 35 -2.42 -7.82 -3.40
CA VAL A 35 -3.14 -8.61 -2.40
C VAL A 35 -4.58 -8.11 -2.33
N LEU A 36 -5.49 -8.88 -2.92
CA LEU A 36 -6.90 -8.53 -3.15
C LEU A 36 -7.80 -9.64 -2.60
N PRO A 37 -8.24 -9.55 -1.33
CA PRO A 37 -9.09 -10.59 -0.72
C PRO A 37 -10.51 -10.60 -1.30
N TRP A 38 -10.93 -9.52 -1.98
CA TRP A 38 -12.27 -9.40 -2.56
C TRP A 38 -12.30 -9.88 -4.01
N ARG A 39 -13.17 -10.84 -4.30
CA ARG A 39 -13.28 -11.51 -5.60
C ARG A 39 -13.41 -10.54 -6.78
N ALA A 40 -14.23 -9.48 -6.65
CA ALA A 40 -14.46 -8.55 -7.75
C ALA A 40 -13.16 -7.83 -8.17
N ALA A 41 -12.43 -7.27 -7.21
CA ALA A 41 -11.15 -6.62 -7.49
C ALA A 41 -10.09 -7.61 -8.00
N TRP A 42 -10.06 -8.82 -7.45
CA TRP A 42 -9.17 -9.88 -7.92
C TRP A 42 -9.44 -10.27 -9.38
N LEU A 43 -10.71 -10.44 -9.77
CA LEU A 43 -11.09 -10.72 -11.15
C LEU A 43 -10.71 -9.58 -12.10
N GLU A 44 -10.94 -8.33 -11.69
CA GLU A 44 -10.55 -7.16 -12.49
C GLU A 44 -9.03 -7.11 -12.71
N ALA A 45 -8.24 -7.28 -11.63
CA ALA A 45 -6.79 -7.25 -11.69
C ALA A 45 -6.22 -8.39 -12.56
N THR A 46 -6.73 -9.61 -12.38
CA THR A 46 -6.29 -10.79 -13.16
C THR A 46 -6.66 -10.70 -14.63
N ALA A 47 -7.84 -10.15 -14.96
CA ALA A 47 -8.21 -9.87 -16.35
C ALA A 47 -7.28 -8.84 -17.01
N GLY A 48 -6.71 -7.92 -16.21
CA GLY A 48 -5.66 -6.98 -16.63
C GLY A 48 -4.24 -7.56 -16.68
N GLY A 49 -4.04 -8.83 -16.30
CA GLY A 49 -2.72 -9.48 -16.30
C GLY A 49 -1.85 -9.19 -15.06
N VAL A 50 -2.41 -8.60 -14.00
CA VAL A 50 -1.69 -8.35 -12.75
C VAL A 50 -1.51 -9.65 -11.95
N ASP A 51 -0.33 -9.86 -11.36
CA ASP A 51 -0.13 -10.95 -10.36
C ASP A 51 -0.90 -10.61 -9.08
N ALA A 52 -2.14 -11.09 -9.00
CA ALA A 52 -3.05 -10.84 -7.89
C ALA A 52 -3.26 -12.10 -7.04
N ARG A 53 -3.12 -11.95 -5.72
CA ARG A 53 -3.30 -12.99 -4.71
C ARG A 53 -4.43 -12.63 -3.75
N ALA A 54 -5.18 -13.63 -3.28
CA ALA A 54 -6.24 -13.41 -2.30
C ALA A 54 -5.70 -13.16 -0.87
N SER A 55 -4.47 -13.60 -0.60
CA SER A 55 -3.78 -13.45 0.68
C SER A 55 -2.37 -12.91 0.48
N ALA A 56 -1.81 -12.35 1.54
CA ALA A 56 -0.41 -11.92 1.53
C ALA A 56 0.51 -13.11 1.26
N PRO A 57 1.53 -12.96 0.39
CA PRO A 57 2.56 -13.97 0.23
C PRO A 57 3.41 -14.11 1.50
N SER A 58 4.09 -15.24 1.65
CA SER A 58 5.19 -15.36 2.59
C SER A 58 6.42 -14.60 2.07
N PRO A 59 7.38 -14.23 2.94
CA PRO A 59 8.64 -13.62 2.52
C PRO A 59 9.49 -14.50 1.56
N ASP A 60 9.27 -15.81 1.54
CA ASP A 60 9.95 -16.74 0.62
C ASP A 60 9.33 -16.73 -0.78
N GLU A 61 8.07 -16.31 -0.89
CA GLU A 61 7.35 -16.16 -2.17
C GLU A 61 7.60 -14.78 -2.84
N GLY A 62 8.33 -13.88 -2.17
CA GLY A 62 8.77 -12.61 -2.73
C GLY A 62 9.15 -11.57 -1.67
N ARG A 63 10.10 -10.71 -2.03
CA ARG A 63 10.44 -9.49 -1.29
C ARG A 63 10.39 -8.28 -2.22
N PHE A 64 10.11 -7.12 -1.65
CA PHE A 64 9.87 -5.91 -2.43
C PHE A 64 10.61 -4.73 -1.82
N GLY A 65 11.22 -3.89 -2.68
CA GLY A 65 11.82 -2.63 -2.24
C GLY A 65 10.79 -1.55 -1.87
N GLN A 66 9.51 -1.76 -2.16
CA GLN A 66 8.41 -0.89 -1.71
C GLN A 66 7.10 -1.67 -1.57
N ALA A 67 6.26 -1.24 -0.64
CA ALA A 67 4.93 -1.78 -0.43
C ALA A 67 3.92 -0.64 -0.22
N LEU A 68 2.72 -0.79 -0.75
CA LEU A 68 1.64 0.20 -0.65
C LEU A 68 0.43 -0.44 0.02
N VAL A 69 -0.02 0.17 1.12
CA VAL A 69 -1.24 -0.23 1.83
C VAL A 69 -2.29 0.85 1.70
N HIS A 70 -3.42 0.50 1.09
CA HIS A 70 -4.61 1.35 1.08
C HIS A 70 -5.41 1.13 2.35
N MET A 71 -5.71 2.21 3.05
CA MET A 71 -6.49 2.16 4.29
C MET A 71 -7.87 1.58 4.05
N GLN A 72 -8.31 0.74 4.98
CA GLN A 72 -9.64 0.18 5.00
C GLN A 72 -10.49 0.85 6.07
N LYS A 73 -11.82 0.78 5.93
CA LYS A 73 -12.75 1.21 6.99
C LYS A 73 -12.48 0.48 8.32
N SER A 74 -12.10 -0.80 8.23
CA SER A 74 -11.67 -1.58 9.38
C SER A 74 -10.22 -1.25 9.73
N ARG A 75 -10.03 -0.62 10.89
CA ARG A 75 -8.71 -0.35 11.45
C ARG A 75 -7.91 -1.65 11.66
N PRO A 76 -8.42 -2.71 12.33
CA PRO A 76 -7.68 -3.97 12.48
C PRO A 76 -7.22 -4.57 11.15
N ALA A 77 -8.05 -4.49 10.11
CA ALA A 77 -7.69 -5.03 8.80
C ALA A 77 -6.55 -4.23 8.15
N THR A 78 -6.57 -2.89 8.26
CA THR A 78 -5.44 -2.04 7.85
C THR A 78 -4.15 -2.38 8.59
N TRP A 79 -4.19 -2.61 9.90
CA TRP A 79 -3.01 -2.97 10.70
C TRP A 79 -2.44 -4.34 10.34
N ARG A 80 -3.31 -5.31 10.04
CA ARG A 80 -2.89 -6.62 9.54
C ARG A 80 -2.15 -6.49 8.20
N ASP A 81 -2.70 -5.71 7.28
CA ASP A 81 -2.09 -5.50 5.97
C ASP A 81 -0.76 -4.73 6.08
N LEU A 82 -0.66 -3.75 6.98
CA LEU A 82 0.61 -3.07 7.31
C LEU A 82 1.65 -4.04 7.85
N GLY A 83 1.27 -4.97 8.74
CA GLY A 83 2.18 -5.99 9.26
C GLY A 83 2.70 -6.93 8.17
N HIS A 84 1.82 -7.39 7.28
CA HIS A 84 2.22 -8.19 6.12
C HIS A 84 3.12 -7.41 5.16
N ALA A 85 2.75 -6.17 4.83
CA ALA A 85 3.55 -5.31 3.97
C ALA A 85 4.96 -5.11 4.54
N TRP A 86 5.08 -4.85 5.85
CA TRP A 86 6.37 -4.70 6.53
C TRP A 86 7.23 -5.96 6.45
N ALA A 87 6.65 -7.15 6.65
CA ALA A 87 7.37 -8.41 6.59
C ALA A 87 7.90 -8.74 5.18
N LEU A 88 7.25 -8.23 4.13
CA LEU A 88 7.61 -8.42 2.73
C LEU A 88 8.61 -7.38 2.20
N LEU A 89 8.90 -6.33 2.97
CA LEU A 89 9.89 -5.35 2.57
C LEU A 89 11.30 -5.93 2.66
N GLU A 90 12.12 -5.60 1.66
CA GLU A 90 13.56 -5.74 1.76
C GLU A 90 14.12 -4.77 2.81
N PRO A 91 15.30 -5.05 3.41
CA PRO A 91 16.00 -4.06 4.21
C PRO A 91 16.19 -2.74 3.45
N GLY A 92 15.76 -1.62 4.01
CA GLY A 92 15.78 -0.30 3.34
C GLY A 92 14.63 -0.08 2.34
N GLY A 93 13.72 -1.03 2.23
CA GLY A 93 12.48 -0.90 1.48
C GLY A 93 11.57 0.18 2.07
N ARG A 94 10.66 0.69 1.24
CA ARG A 94 9.77 1.80 1.60
C ARG A 94 8.35 1.31 1.87
N LEU A 95 7.82 1.61 3.05
CA LEU A 95 6.40 1.38 3.35
C LEU A 95 5.59 2.63 3.00
N LEU A 96 4.53 2.47 2.21
CA LEU A 96 3.60 3.54 1.84
C LEU A 96 2.23 3.26 2.45
N LEU A 97 1.66 4.26 3.11
CA LEU A 97 0.28 4.26 3.60
C LEU A 97 -0.52 5.30 2.82
N CYS A 98 -1.59 4.84 2.17
CA CYS A 98 -2.51 5.67 1.38
C CYS A 98 -3.89 5.67 2.04
N GLY A 99 -4.48 6.85 2.25
CA GLY A 99 -5.82 6.91 2.82
C GLY A 99 -6.42 8.31 2.88
N GLY A 100 -7.74 8.34 3.02
CA GLY A 100 -8.53 9.56 3.19
C GLY A 100 -8.63 10.02 4.65
N ASN A 101 -9.02 11.28 4.85
CA ASN A 101 -9.33 11.83 6.16
C ASN A 101 -10.55 11.14 6.82
N ASP A 102 -11.52 10.70 6.01
CA ASP A 102 -12.68 9.91 6.41
C ASP A 102 -12.31 8.54 6.98
N LEU A 103 -11.14 8.01 6.60
CA LEU A 103 -10.56 6.79 7.15
C LEU A 103 -9.61 7.04 8.33
N GLY A 104 -9.38 8.31 8.70
CA GLY A 104 -8.52 8.67 9.82
C GLY A 104 -7.01 8.57 9.50
N VAL A 105 -6.58 8.84 8.26
CA VAL A 105 -5.17 8.73 7.85
C VAL A 105 -4.19 9.47 8.76
N THR A 106 -4.55 10.64 9.27
CA THR A 106 -3.68 11.43 10.16
C THR A 106 -3.39 10.69 11.48
N SER A 107 -4.38 10.05 12.10
CA SER A 107 -4.19 9.32 13.35
C SER A 107 -3.49 7.98 13.13
N ALA A 108 -3.77 7.32 12.00
CA ALA A 108 -3.06 6.11 11.59
C ALA A 108 -1.56 6.37 11.39
N VAL A 109 -1.20 7.44 10.67
CA VAL A 109 0.19 7.86 10.43
C VAL A 109 0.93 8.15 11.74
N LYS A 110 0.32 8.90 12.66
CA LYS A 110 0.92 9.19 13.98
C LYS A 110 1.19 7.93 14.78
N ARG A 111 0.23 6.98 14.76
CA ARG A 111 0.39 5.70 15.45
C ARG A 111 1.50 4.86 14.81
N LEU A 112 1.51 4.76 13.48
CA LEU A 112 2.49 3.95 12.75
C LEU A 112 3.91 4.51 12.92
N ALA A 113 4.07 5.84 12.86
CA ALA A 113 5.34 6.52 13.14
C ALA A 113 5.91 6.15 14.51
N ARG A 114 5.05 6.09 15.53
CA ARG A 114 5.44 5.69 16.88
C ARG A 114 5.82 4.22 16.97
N GLU A 115 5.08 3.32 16.30
CA GLU A 115 5.36 1.89 16.30
C GLU A 115 6.64 1.52 15.52
N LEU A 116 6.96 2.29 14.47
CA LEU A 116 8.18 2.11 13.68
C LEU A 116 9.38 2.91 14.19
N GLU A 117 9.17 3.80 15.17
CA GLU A 117 10.17 4.78 15.62
C GLU A 117 10.76 5.60 14.47
N GLN A 118 9.92 5.96 13.50
CA GLN A 118 10.31 6.65 12.28
C GLN A 118 9.57 7.97 12.09
N THR A 119 10.24 8.92 11.43
CA THR A 119 9.62 10.19 11.05
C THR A 119 8.85 9.99 9.73
N PRO A 120 7.50 10.17 9.71
CA PRO A 120 6.71 10.00 8.51
C PRO A 120 7.02 11.09 7.48
N ARG A 121 7.21 10.70 6.22
CA ARG A 121 7.36 11.65 5.10
C ARG A 121 6.10 11.70 4.27
N VAL A 122 5.40 12.85 4.28
CA VAL A 122 4.24 13.07 3.42
C VAL A 122 4.72 13.25 1.97
N LEU A 123 4.29 12.36 1.07
CA LEU A 123 4.66 12.40 -0.36
C LEU A 123 3.59 13.07 -1.22
N ALA A 124 2.31 12.87 -0.88
CA ALA A 124 1.19 13.54 -1.53
C ALA A 124 0.14 13.89 -0.47
N ASN A 125 -0.48 15.07 -0.60
CA ASN A 125 -1.52 15.54 0.31
C ASN A 125 -2.45 16.50 -0.43
N ARG A 126 -3.54 15.98 -0.99
CA ARG A 126 -4.57 16.76 -1.68
C ARG A 126 -5.88 15.99 -1.71
N ARG A 127 -6.99 16.67 -1.99
CA ARG A 127 -8.33 16.05 -2.14
C ARG A 127 -8.75 15.20 -0.93
N HIS A 128 -8.45 15.67 0.28
CA HIS A 128 -8.72 14.96 1.55
C HIS A 128 -8.06 13.59 1.68
N ALA A 129 -7.05 13.27 0.86
CA ALA A 129 -6.27 12.06 0.97
C ALA A 129 -4.78 12.36 1.07
N ARG A 130 -4.05 11.38 1.60
CA ARG A 130 -2.62 11.48 1.85
C ARG A 130 -1.93 10.18 1.51
N ILE A 131 -0.73 10.30 0.96
CA ILE A 131 0.24 9.21 0.88
C ILE A 131 1.45 9.57 1.73
N VAL A 132 1.79 8.68 2.64
CA VAL A 132 2.91 8.84 3.58
C VAL A 132 3.86 7.68 3.42
N ALA A 133 5.15 8.00 3.37
CA ALA A 133 6.24 7.04 3.39
C ALA A 133 6.88 6.93 4.77
N PHE A 134 7.32 5.72 5.06
CA PHE A 134 8.17 5.33 6.17
C PHE A 134 9.39 4.63 5.56
#